data_AF-A0A1Q6V313-F1
#
_entry.id   AF-A0A1Q6V313-F1
#
_cell.length_a   1.000
_cell.length_b   1.000
_cell.length_c   1.000
_cell.angle_alpha   90.00
_cell.angle_beta   90.00
_cell.angle_gamma   90.00
#
_symmetry.space_group_name_H-M   'P 1'
#
loop_
_entity.id
_entity.type
_entity.pdbx_description
1 polymer ?
#
loop_
_entity_poly.entity_id
_entity_poly.type
_entity_poly.pdbx_seq_one_letter_code
_entity_poly.pdbx_strand_id
1 'polypeptide(L)'
;MLETTLKAAKANMSESQNPQLQIQRAQSKPKGKATGERIPGFKYQLIVEAAGREEPVARIARQVGVDRATATAIIQREARTIQQRKQELLDQSLRIARRAANQIEAKINDKARLAELVPVYGVAVDKVNLLSAADPLAGIQQHLHLHLQPNDVTSTFNNLLHRLEEKARALPAPSEKVVDAEQLSPHKVAQERSKP
;
A
#
# COMPACT_ATOMS: atom_id res chain seq x y z
N MET A 1 13.88 -53.48 68.36
CA MET A 1 14.47 -52.18 68.73
C MET A 1 14.48 -51.37 67.45
N LEU A 2 13.58 -50.39 67.29
CA LEU A 2 13.81 -48.97 67.66
C LEU A 2 15.04 -48.44 66.88
N GLU A 3 15.00 -47.38 66.08
CA GLU A 3 14.09 -46.24 66.09
C GLU A 3 14.47 -45.26 64.94
N THR A 4 13.45 -44.53 64.44
CA THR A 4 13.43 -43.09 64.10
C THR A 4 14.43 -42.39 63.13
N THR A 5 13.84 -41.90 62.02
CA THR A 5 13.79 -40.49 61.52
C THR A 5 15.07 -39.67 61.28
N LEU A 6 15.16 -39.07 60.08
CA LEU A 6 15.24 -37.60 59.82
C LEU A 6 15.41 -37.36 58.30
N LYS A 7 14.40 -36.77 57.65
CA LYS A 7 14.33 -35.37 57.18
C LYS A 7 15.27 -34.98 56.02
N ALA A 8 14.59 -34.63 54.92
CA ALA A 8 14.72 -33.39 54.17
C ALA A 8 16.02 -33.08 53.42
N ALA A 9 15.97 -33.24 52.10
CA ALA A 9 16.60 -32.31 51.15
C ALA A 9 15.79 -32.32 49.84
N LYS A 10 14.65 -31.62 49.85
CA LYS A 10 13.87 -31.30 48.66
C LYS A 10 14.64 -30.18 47.95
N ALA A 11 15.47 -30.55 46.98
CA ALA A 11 16.23 -29.58 46.21
C ALA A 11 15.27 -28.70 45.39
N ASN A 12 15.37 -27.40 45.65
CA ASN A 12 14.66 -26.32 44.98
C ASN A 12 14.90 -26.38 43.47
N MET A 13 13.89 -26.78 42.70
CA MET A 13 13.76 -26.34 41.31
C MET A 13 13.17 -24.93 41.34
N SER A 14 14.06 -23.95 41.34
CA SER A 14 13.72 -22.56 41.06
C SER A 14 13.15 -22.43 39.65
N GLU A 15 11.91 -21.96 39.60
CA GLU A 15 11.33 -21.09 38.58
C GLU A 15 12.21 -20.78 37.35
N SER A 16 11.78 -21.31 36.21
CA SER A 16 11.69 -20.48 35.01
C SER A 16 10.28 -20.67 34.45
N GLN A 17 9.32 -19.98 35.08
CA GLN A 17 8.06 -19.68 34.42
C GLN A 17 8.42 -18.88 33.17
N ASN A 18 8.29 -19.54 32.02
CA ASN A 18 8.43 -18.92 30.73
C ASN A 18 7.02 -18.48 30.32
N PRO A 19 6.60 -17.21 30.50
CA PRO A 19 5.38 -16.70 29.91
C PRO A 19 5.65 -16.45 28.43
N GLN A 20 6.04 -17.48 27.67
CA GLN A 20 5.96 -17.45 26.22
C GLN A 20 4.49 -17.59 25.84
N LEU A 21 3.82 -16.44 25.99
CA LEU A 21 3.00 -15.84 24.96
C LEU A 21 2.10 -16.86 24.27
N GLN A 22 0.96 -17.07 24.94
CA GLN A 22 -0.35 -17.24 24.34
C GLN A 22 -0.56 -16.26 23.17
N ILE A 23 0.11 -16.51 22.04
CA ILE A 23 -0.33 -16.07 20.73
C ILE A 23 -0.89 -17.33 20.08
N GLN A 24 -1.86 -17.96 20.76
CA GLN A 24 -2.93 -18.62 20.05
C GLN A 24 -3.62 -17.49 19.29
N ARG A 25 -3.16 -17.23 18.06
CA ARG A 25 -3.91 -16.47 17.08
C ARG A 25 -5.30 -17.07 17.11
N ALA A 26 -6.26 -16.32 17.67
CA ALA A 26 -7.65 -16.62 17.53
C ALA A 26 -7.89 -16.69 16.02
N GLN A 27 -7.82 -17.89 15.45
CA GLN A 27 -8.21 -18.12 14.09
C GLN A 27 -9.72 -17.90 14.12
N SER A 28 -10.12 -16.69 13.76
CA SER A 28 -11.52 -16.37 13.51
C SER A 28 -12.01 -17.43 12.55
N LYS A 29 -12.89 -18.32 13.04
CA LYS A 29 -13.49 -19.37 12.22
C LYS A 29 -13.95 -18.74 10.90
N PRO A 30 -13.62 -19.33 9.74
CA PRO A 30 -14.02 -18.77 8.47
C PRO A 30 -15.55 -18.66 8.44
N LYS A 31 -16.08 -17.44 8.49
CA LYS A 31 -17.51 -17.17 8.31
C LYS A 31 -17.79 -17.29 6.81
N GLY A 32 -18.16 -18.49 6.37
CA GLY A 32 -18.59 -18.73 4.98
C GLY A 32 -18.50 -20.19 4.58
N LYS A 33 -19.15 -20.53 3.45
CA LYS A 33 -19.02 -21.83 2.77
C LYS A 33 -17.64 -21.93 2.11
N ALA A 34 -16.57 -22.00 2.91
CA ALA A 34 -15.23 -22.24 2.40
C ALA A 34 -15.13 -23.72 2.01
N THR A 35 -15.38 -24.03 0.74
CA THR A 35 -15.32 -25.39 0.17
C THR A 35 -13.89 -25.95 0.08
N GLY A 36 -12.86 -25.13 0.35
CA GLY A 36 -11.46 -25.52 0.17
C GLY A 36 -11.04 -25.61 -1.31
N GLU A 37 -11.97 -25.36 -2.22
CA GLU A 37 -11.73 -25.41 -3.66
C GLU A 37 -10.85 -24.23 -4.11
N ARG A 38 -9.94 -24.50 -5.04
CA ARG A 38 -8.98 -23.51 -5.52
C ARG A 38 -9.70 -22.45 -6.36
N ILE A 39 -9.39 -21.18 -6.11
CA ILE A 39 -9.96 -20.07 -6.89
C ILE A 39 -9.52 -20.19 -8.36
N PRO A 40 -10.39 -19.88 -9.33
CA PRO A 40 -10.02 -19.78 -10.73
C PRO A 40 -8.78 -18.91 -10.97
N GLY A 41 -7.89 -19.35 -11.86
CA GLY A 41 -6.59 -18.70 -12.10
C GLY A 41 -6.69 -17.22 -12.51
N PHE A 42 -7.71 -16.86 -13.30
CA PHE A 42 -7.95 -15.47 -13.71
C PHE A 42 -8.23 -14.54 -12.52
N LYS A 43 -9.07 -14.97 -11.57
CA LYS A 43 -9.34 -14.21 -10.34
C LYS A 43 -8.09 -14.08 -9.48
N TYR A 44 -7.27 -15.13 -9.42
CA TYR A 44 -5.99 -15.08 -8.72
C TYR A 44 -5.06 -14.02 -9.31
N GLN A 45 -4.90 -13.98 -10.64
CA GLN A 45 -4.08 -12.98 -11.32
C GLN A 45 -4.57 -11.55 -11.07
N LEU A 46 -5.88 -11.31 -11.15
CA LEU A 46 -6.49 -10.02 -10.81
C LEU A 46 -6.18 -9.56 -9.39
N ILE A 47 -6.22 -10.47 -8.41
CA ILE A 47 -5.88 -10.15 -7.01
C ILE A 47 -4.41 -9.75 -6.90
N VAL A 48 -3.51 -10.49 -7.54
CA VAL A 48 -2.06 -10.22 -7.50
C VAL A 48 -1.75 -8.89 -8.21
N GLU A 49 -2.36 -8.62 -9.35
CA GLU A 49 -2.15 -7.38 -10.10
C GLU A 49 -2.68 -6.16 -9.34
N ALA A 50 -3.91 -6.23 -8.81
CA ALA A 50 -4.48 -5.14 -8.03
C ALA A 50 -3.70 -4.89 -6.73
N ALA A 51 -3.15 -5.94 -6.11
CA ALA A 51 -2.26 -5.81 -4.96
C ALA A 51 -0.92 -5.15 -5.35
N GLY A 52 -0.41 -5.41 -6.56
CA GLY A 52 0.77 -4.73 -7.10
C GLY A 52 0.57 -3.23 -7.34
N ARG A 53 -0.68 -2.77 -7.48
CA ARG A 53 -1.06 -1.35 -7.58
C ARG A 53 -1.37 -0.72 -6.22
N GLU A 54 -1.08 -1.42 -5.12
CA GLU A 54 -1.34 -0.98 -3.75
C GLU A 54 -2.83 -0.69 -3.45
N GLU A 55 -3.75 -1.36 -4.15
CA GLU A 55 -5.17 -1.21 -3.87
C GLU A 55 -5.54 -1.80 -2.50
N PRO A 56 -6.48 -1.17 -1.76
CA PRO A 56 -6.89 -1.69 -0.47
C PRO A 56 -7.57 -3.06 -0.64
N VAL A 57 -7.19 -4.05 0.18
CA VAL A 57 -7.69 -5.45 0.10
C VAL A 57 -9.23 -5.52 0.07
N ALA A 58 -9.90 -4.60 0.78
CA ALA A 58 -11.36 -4.51 0.77
C ALA A 58 -11.95 -4.19 -0.62
N ARG A 59 -11.27 -3.35 -1.43
CA ARG A 59 -11.66 -3.02 -2.80
C ARG A 59 -11.37 -4.19 -3.73
N ILE A 60 -10.18 -4.79 -3.63
CA ILE A 60 -9.78 -5.96 -4.43
C ILE A 60 -10.79 -7.11 -4.23
N ALA A 61 -11.11 -7.44 -2.98
CA ALA A 61 -12.07 -8.49 -2.63
C ALA A 61 -13.46 -8.25 -3.26
N ARG A 62 -13.93 -7.00 -3.24
CA ARG A 62 -15.21 -6.60 -3.85
C ARG A 62 -15.18 -6.69 -5.38
N GLN A 63 -14.10 -6.22 -6.02
CA GLN A 63 -13.95 -6.21 -7.47
C GLN A 63 -13.87 -7.63 -8.05
N VAL A 64 -13.17 -8.54 -7.37
CA VAL A 64 -12.97 -9.92 -7.82
C VAL A 64 -14.08 -10.86 -7.33
N GLY A 65 -14.88 -10.42 -6.35
CA GLY A 65 -15.95 -11.20 -5.75
C GLY A 65 -15.42 -12.37 -4.94
N VAL A 66 -14.46 -12.12 -4.04
CA VAL A 66 -13.88 -13.10 -3.12
C VAL A 66 -13.92 -12.57 -1.68
N ASP A 67 -13.81 -13.45 -0.70
CA ASP A 67 -13.71 -13.02 0.70
C ASP A 67 -12.38 -12.28 0.97
N ARG A 68 -12.41 -11.34 1.91
CA ARG A 68 -11.23 -10.55 2.32
C ARG A 68 -10.11 -11.45 2.86
N ALA A 69 -10.44 -12.49 3.61
CA ALA A 69 -9.44 -13.41 4.14
C ALA A 69 -8.74 -14.14 2.99
N THR A 70 -9.50 -14.54 1.98
CA THR A 70 -8.98 -15.19 0.77
C THR A 70 -8.06 -14.28 -0.03
N ALA A 71 -8.47 -13.03 -0.28
CA ALA A 71 -7.63 -12.05 -0.97
C ALA A 71 -6.32 -11.80 -0.19
N THR A 72 -6.42 -11.62 1.13
CA THR A 72 -5.25 -11.46 2.02
C THR A 72 -4.30 -12.64 1.93
N ALA A 73 -4.83 -13.87 1.98
CA ALA A 73 -4.02 -15.08 1.93
C ALA A 73 -3.27 -15.21 0.60
N ILE A 74 -3.91 -14.85 -0.53
CA ILE A 74 -3.26 -14.85 -1.84
C ILE A 74 -2.13 -13.83 -1.88
N ILE A 75 -2.40 -12.60 -1.45
CA ILE A 75 -1.41 -11.51 -1.44
C ILE A 75 -0.20 -11.90 -0.59
N GLN A 76 -0.43 -12.43 0.61
CA GLN A 76 0.65 -12.87 1.50
C GLN A 76 1.45 -14.04 0.92
N ARG A 77 0.76 -15.02 0.31
CA ARG A 77 1.42 -16.15 -0.34
C ARG A 77 2.33 -15.66 -1.45
N GLU A 78 1.82 -14.77 -2.31
CA GLU A 78 2.60 -14.31 -3.46
C GLU A 78 3.71 -13.35 -3.05
N ALA A 79 3.49 -12.49 -2.06
CA ALA A 79 4.56 -11.68 -1.47
C ALA A 79 5.70 -12.55 -0.92
N ARG A 80 5.39 -13.66 -0.24
CA ARG A 80 6.41 -14.63 0.21
C ARG A 80 7.12 -15.30 -0.96
N THR A 81 6.38 -15.76 -1.97
CA THR A 81 6.96 -16.41 -3.15
C THR A 81 7.86 -15.45 -3.94
N ILE A 82 7.47 -14.19 -4.09
CA ILE A 82 8.29 -13.14 -4.71
C ILE A 82 9.54 -12.88 -3.89
N GLN A 83 9.42 -12.72 -2.57
CA GLN A 83 10.58 -12.47 -1.71
C GLN A 83 11.58 -13.63 -1.76
N GLN A 84 11.09 -14.86 -1.76
CA GLN A 84 11.94 -16.05 -1.91
C GLN A 84 12.67 -16.06 -3.25
N ARG A 85 11.96 -15.82 -4.36
CA ARG A 85 12.58 -15.76 -5.70
C ARG A 85 13.60 -14.62 -5.81
N LYS A 86 13.32 -13.46 -5.19
CA LYS A 86 14.26 -12.34 -5.12
C LYS A 86 15.55 -12.75 -4.39
N GLN A 87 15.41 -13.45 -3.26
CA GLN A 87 16.56 -13.95 -2.51
C GLN A 87 17.38 -14.96 -3.32
N GLU A 88 16.71 -15.91 -4.00
CA GLU A 88 17.39 -16.89 -4.85
C GLU A 88 18.17 -16.23 -5.99
N LEU A 89 17.59 -15.22 -6.65
CA LEU A 89 18.25 -14.45 -7.70
C LEU A 89 19.41 -13.59 -7.17
N LEU A 90 19.25 -13.03 -5.97
CA LEU A 90 20.30 -12.28 -5.29
C LEU A 90 21.49 -13.19 -4.99
N ASP A 91 21.24 -14.37 -4.41
CA ASP A 91 22.29 -15.35 -4.08
C ASP A 91 23.02 -15.85 -5.33
N GLN A 92 22.31 -16.04 -6.44
CA GLN A 92 22.91 -16.39 -7.72
C GLN A 92 23.77 -15.24 -8.26
N SER A 93 23.26 -14.01 -8.21
CA SER A 93 23.99 -12.83 -8.69
C SER A 93 25.25 -12.56 -7.88
N LEU A 94 25.20 -12.71 -6.55
CA LEU A 94 26.36 -12.64 -5.67
C LEU A 94 27.42 -13.69 -6.02
N ARG A 95 26.99 -14.94 -6.29
CA ARG A 95 27.91 -16.01 -6.69
C ARG A 95 28.61 -15.70 -8.01
N ILE A 96 27.88 -15.19 -9.00
CA ILE A 96 28.44 -14.78 -10.29
C ILE A 96 29.41 -13.61 -10.11
N ALA A 97 29.01 -12.57 -9.38
CA ALA A 97 29.85 -11.40 -9.11
C ALA A 97 31.16 -11.79 -8.42
N ARG A 98 31.11 -12.62 -7.38
CA ARG A 98 32.32 -13.13 -6.70
C ARG A 98 33.22 -13.91 -7.64
N ARG A 99 32.66 -14.81 -8.45
CA ARG A 99 33.44 -15.61 -9.39
C ARG A 99 34.10 -14.74 -10.47
N ALA A 100 33.37 -13.75 -10.98
CA ALA A 100 33.90 -12.81 -11.97
C ALA A 100 35.00 -11.93 -11.36
N ALA A 101 34.81 -11.41 -10.14
CA ALA A 101 35.83 -10.64 -9.41
C ALA A 101 37.12 -11.44 -9.22
N ASN A 102 37.04 -12.69 -8.75
CA ASN A 102 38.21 -13.54 -8.56
C ASN A 102 38.95 -13.80 -9.89
N GLN A 103 38.21 -13.94 -11.01
CA GLN A 103 38.85 -14.11 -12.32
C GLN A 103 39.47 -12.83 -12.86
N ILE A 104 38.87 -11.68 -12.59
CA ILE A 104 39.42 -10.36 -12.93
C ILE A 104 40.73 -10.16 -12.17
N GLU A 105 40.74 -10.44 -10.87
CA GLU A 105 41.94 -10.36 -10.03
C GLU A 105 43.06 -11.26 -10.55
N ALA A 106 42.75 -12.53 -10.84
CA ALA A 106 43.72 -13.49 -11.37
C ALA A 106 44.25 -13.14 -12.77
N LYS A 107 43.53 -12.33 -13.55
CA LYS A 107 43.83 -12.01 -14.96
C LYS A 107 44.04 -10.52 -15.18
N ILE A 108 44.39 -9.76 -14.14
CA ILE A 108 44.47 -8.29 -14.22
C ILE A 108 45.49 -7.77 -15.24
N ASN A 109 46.47 -8.62 -15.61
CA ASN A 109 47.47 -8.32 -16.63
C ASN A 109 47.10 -8.83 -18.05
N ASP A 110 46.02 -9.61 -18.18
CA ASP A 110 45.54 -10.18 -19.45
C ASP A 110 44.32 -9.40 -19.96
N LYS A 111 44.59 -8.34 -20.73
CA LYS A 111 43.59 -7.39 -21.24
C LYS A 111 42.49 -8.04 -22.07
N ALA A 112 42.77 -9.12 -22.81
CA ALA A 112 41.79 -9.77 -23.68
C ALA A 112 40.68 -10.44 -22.87
N ARG A 113 41.03 -11.11 -21.77
CA ARG A 113 40.06 -11.80 -20.91
C ARG A 113 39.32 -10.87 -19.95
N LEU A 114 39.90 -9.72 -19.62
CA LEU A 114 39.22 -8.70 -18.81
C LEU A 114 38.02 -8.07 -19.51
N ALA A 115 38.11 -7.85 -20.82
CA ALA A 115 37.03 -7.26 -21.61
C ALA A 115 35.73 -8.07 -21.54
N GLU A 116 35.82 -9.40 -21.41
CA GLU A 116 34.67 -10.30 -21.27
C GLU A 116 34.14 -10.37 -19.83
N LEU A 117 35.03 -10.27 -18.83
CA LEU A 117 34.68 -10.45 -17.42
C LEU A 117 34.10 -9.20 -16.76
N VAL A 118 34.54 -8.02 -17.17
CA VAL A 118 34.07 -6.74 -16.60
C VAL A 118 32.57 -6.54 -16.81
N PRO A 119 31.98 -6.75 -18.00
CA PRO A 119 30.53 -6.65 -18.19
C PRO A 119 29.75 -7.67 -17.34
N VAL A 120 30.24 -8.90 -17.24
CA VAL A 120 29.60 -9.96 -16.43
C VAL A 120 29.59 -9.58 -14.95
N TYR A 121 30.72 -9.06 -14.45
CA TYR A 121 30.81 -8.55 -13.09
C TYR A 121 29.87 -7.37 -12.86
N GLY A 122 29.88 -6.37 -13.76
CA GLY A 122 29.01 -5.20 -13.69
C GLY A 122 27.53 -5.56 -13.64
N VAL A 123 27.05 -6.38 -14.59
CA VAL A 123 25.65 -6.82 -14.63
C VAL A 123 25.26 -7.61 -13.37
N ALA A 124 26.15 -8.44 -12.84
CA ALA A 124 25.88 -9.19 -11.62
C ALA A 124 25.79 -8.26 -10.39
N VAL A 125 26.65 -7.26 -10.30
CA VAL A 125 26.62 -6.24 -9.23
C VAL A 125 25.36 -5.37 -9.34
N ASP A 126 24.99 -4.94 -10.55
CA ASP A 126 23.75 -4.18 -10.78
C ASP A 126 22.52 -4.96 -10.32
N LYS A 127 22.45 -6.26 -10.62
CA LYS A 127 21.38 -7.14 -10.13
C LYS A 127 21.37 -7.25 -8.61
N VAL A 128 22.53 -7.34 -7.97
CA VAL A 128 22.62 -7.33 -6.50
C VAL A 128 22.08 -6.01 -5.96
N ASN A 129 22.46 -4.87 -6.53
CA ASN A 129 21.98 -3.56 -6.10
C ASN A 129 20.47 -3.42 -6.27
N LEU A 130 19.92 -3.80 -7.43
CA LEU A 130 18.48 -3.74 -7.71
C LEU A 130 17.66 -4.65 -6.81
N LEU A 131 18.16 -5.86 -6.50
CA LEU A 131 17.43 -6.83 -5.69
C LEU A 131 17.59 -6.58 -4.17
N SER A 132 18.66 -5.92 -3.75
CA SER A 132 18.91 -5.58 -2.34
C SER A 132 18.23 -4.27 -1.92
N ALA A 133 17.88 -3.41 -2.88
CA ALA A 133 17.20 -2.16 -2.60
C ALA A 133 15.77 -2.41 -2.08
N ALA A 134 15.41 -1.72 -0.99
CA ALA A 134 14.03 -1.71 -0.48
C ALA A 134 13.05 -1.07 -1.49
N ASP A 135 13.54 -0.11 -2.28
CA ASP A 135 12.86 0.46 -3.44
C ASP A 135 13.82 0.49 -4.64
N PRO A 136 13.62 -0.36 -5.66
CA PRO A 136 14.47 -0.41 -6.85
C PRO A 136 14.33 0.82 -7.76
N LEU A 137 13.33 1.66 -7.53
CA LEU A 137 13.06 2.87 -8.32
C LEU A 137 13.46 4.16 -7.60
N ALA A 138 13.81 4.12 -6.30
CA ALA A 138 14.17 5.30 -5.51
C ALA A 138 15.36 6.09 -6.09
N GLY A 139 16.21 5.45 -6.90
CA GLY A 139 17.33 6.09 -7.60
C GLY A 139 17.08 6.44 -9.07
N ILE A 140 15.93 6.06 -9.63
CA ILE A 140 15.60 6.34 -11.03
C ILE A 140 14.88 7.69 -11.07
N GLN A 141 15.57 8.74 -11.52
CA GLN A 141 14.93 10.00 -11.91
C GLN A 141 13.92 9.71 -13.03
N GLN A 142 12.65 9.54 -12.67
CA GLN A 142 11.58 9.48 -13.64
C GLN A 142 11.40 10.89 -14.19
N HIS A 143 11.93 11.14 -15.40
CA HIS A 143 11.66 12.37 -16.14
C HIS A 143 10.17 12.37 -16.54
N LEU A 144 9.34 12.91 -15.64
CA LEU A 144 7.91 13.03 -15.87
C LEU A 144 7.67 14.16 -16.88
N HIS A 145 7.36 13.79 -18.12
CA HIS A 145 6.96 14.75 -19.16
C HIS A 145 5.50 15.18 -18.93
N LEU A 146 5.31 16.19 -18.08
CA LEU A 146 4.01 16.84 -17.88
C LEU A 146 3.71 17.76 -19.06
N HIS A 147 2.80 17.33 -19.94
CA HIS A 147 2.21 18.20 -20.96
C HIS A 147 1.15 19.10 -20.32
N LEU A 148 1.60 20.21 -19.73
CA LEU A 148 0.73 21.32 -19.34
C LEU A 148 0.21 21.97 -20.64
N GLN A 149 -1.02 21.66 -21.03
CA GLN A 149 -1.67 22.41 -22.09
C GLN A 149 -1.94 23.83 -21.58
N PRO A 150 -1.57 24.87 -22.33
CA PRO A 150 -1.93 26.24 -21.97
C PRO A 150 -3.45 26.35 -22.03
N ASN A 151 -4.09 26.40 -20.87
CA ASN A 151 -5.50 26.73 -20.78
C ASN A 151 -5.61 28.23 -21.02
N ASP A 152 -6.12 28.63 -22.19
CA ASP A 152 -6.37 30.03 -22.51
C ASP A 152 -7.60 30.51 -21.73
N VAL A 153 -7.35 30.82 -20.45
CA VAL A 153 -8.33 31.32 -19.49
C VAL A 153 -8.99 32.60 -20.02
N THR A 154 -8.26 33.40 -20.79
CA THR A 154 -8.78 34.64 -21.39
C THR A 154 -9.83 34.34 -22.44
N SER A 155 -9.59 33.37 -23.33
CA SER A 155 -10.59 32.96 -24.32
C SER A 155 -11.85 32.36 -23.68
N THR A 156 -11.69 31.54 -22.64
CA THR A 156 -12.81 30.91 -21.93
C THR A 156 -13.62 31.94 -21.15
N PHE A 157 -12.95 32.91 -20.53
CA PHE A 157 -13.59 34.02 -19.83
C PHE A 157 -14.36 34.92 -20.80
N ASN A 158 -13.75 35.31 -21.92
CA ASN A 158 -14.41 36.14 -22.93
C ASN A 158 -15.63 35.45 -23.54
N ASN A 159 -15.55 34.14 -23.79
CA ASN A 159 -16.71 33.35 -24.25
C ASN A 159 -17.84 33.32 -23.22
N LEU A 160 -17.51 33.30 -21.92
CA LEU A 160 -18.50 33.33 -20.85
C LEU A 160 -19.15 34.72 -20.75
N LEU A 161 -18.35 35.79 -20.86
CA LEU A 161 -18.82 37.18 -20.89
C LEU A 161 -19.80 37.43 -22.03
N HIS A 162 -19.46 37.02 -23.26
CA HIS A 162 -20.36 37.15 -24.40
C HIS A 162 -21.67 36.40 -24.21
N ARG A 163 -21.64 35.17 -23.65
CA ARG A 163 -22.87 34.43 -23.34
C ARG A 163 -23.73 35.11 -22.28
N LEU A 164 -23.12 35.79 -21.31
CA LEU A 164 -23.86 36.56 -20.29
C LEU A 164 -24.47 37.82 -20.90
N GLU A 165 -23.77 38.52 -21.77
CA GLU A 165 -24.27 39.70 -22.48
C GLU A 165 -25.45 39.35 -23.40
N GLU A 166 -25.34 38.25 -24.14
CA GLU A 166 -26.43 37.74 -24.97
C GLU A 166 -27.67 37.41 -24.14
N LYS A 167 -27.48 36.74 -22.99
CA LYS A 167 -28.57 36.44 -22.05
C LYS A 167 -29.15 37.70 -21.43
N ALA A 168 -28.32 38.68 -21.06
CA ALA A 168 -28.77 39.95 -20.50
C ALA A 168 -29.59 40.75 -21.51
N ARG A 169 -29.21 40.73 -22.79
CA ARG A 169 -29.94 41.39 -23.88
C ARG A 169 -31.25 40.67 -24.24
N ALA A 170 -31.32 39.36 -24.01
CA ALA A 170 -32.53 38.56 -24.22
C ALA A 170 -33.54 38.67 -23.06
N LEU A 171 -33.19 39.30 -21.94
CA LEU A 171 -34.12 39.55 -20.84
C LEU A 171 -34.99 40.78 -21.14
N PRO A 172 -36.32 40.70 -20.95
CA PRO A 172 -37.18 41.88 -21.08
C PRO A 172 -36.85 42.92 -20.00
N ALA A 173 -37.02 44.21 -20.32
CA ALA A 173 -36.72 45.32 -19.41
C ALA A 173 -37.40 45.11 -18.04
N PRO A 174 -36.71 45.42 -16.93
CA PRO A 174 -37.24 45.18 -15.60
C PRO A 174 -38.54 45.97 -15.43
N SER A 175 -39.66 45.27 -15.20
CA SER A 175 -40.89 45.93 -14.80
C SER A 175 -40.61 46.58 -13.43
N GLU A 176 -40.68 47.91 -13.36
CA GLU A 176 -40.69 48.64 -12.11
C GLU A 176 -41.79 48.07 -11.21
N LYS A 177 -41.41 47.22 -10.25
CA LYS A 177 -42.21 46.97 -9.07
C LYS A 177 -41.51 47.66 -7.93
N VAL A 178 -42.02 48.84 -7.61
CA VAL A 178 -41.77 49.58 -6.37
C VAL A 178 -41.93 48.59 -5.22
N VAL A 179 -40.85 48.38 -4.46
CA VAL A 179 -40.85 47.54 -3.28
C VAL A 179 -41.14 48.47 -2.11
N ASP A 180 -42.38 48.44 -1.61
CA ASP A 180 -42.77 49.14 -0.38
C ASP A 180 -42.00 48.54 0.80
N ALA A 181 -41.18 49.39 1.41
CA ALA A 181 -40.42 49.11 2.61
C ALA A 181 -41.27 49.38 3.85
N GLU A 182 -41.95 48.37 4.41
CA GLU A 182 -42.40 48.46 5.82
C GLU A 182 -42.92 47.12 6.38
N GLN A 183 -42.03 46.21 6.79
CA GLN A 183 -42.37 45.22 7.83
C GLN A 183 -41.14 44.93 8.70
N LEU A 184 -40.87 45.84 9.65
CA LEU A 184 -40.03 45.57 10.81
C LEU A 184 -40.80 46.02 12.06
N SER A 185 -41.26 45.08 12.89
CA SER A 185 -41.69 45.36 14.27
C SER A 185 -41.70 44.10 15.15
N PRO A 186 -41.52 44.27 16.48
CA PRO A 186 -40.71 43.36 17.31
C PRO A 186 -41.50 42.52 18.34
N HIS A 187 -40.76 41.59 18.94
CA HIS A 187 -41.07 40.66 20.04
C HIS A 187 -42.21 41.02 21.02
N LYS A 188 -43.14 40.08 21.19
CA LYS A 188 -44.10 40.01 22.32
C LYS A 188 -43.45 39.46 23.59
N VAL A 189 -43.72 40.13 24.71
CA VAL A 189 -43.42 39.77 26.10
C VAL A 189 -44.72 39.36 26.82
N ALA A 190 -44.58 38.49 27.83
CA ALA A 190 -45.54 38.08 28.88
C ALA A 190 -46.58 37.03 28.42
N GLN A 191 -46.95 36.01 29.20
CA GLN A 191 -47.00 35.89 30.66
C GLN A 191 -47.37 34.42 30.98
N GLU A 192 -46.70 33.75 31.91
CA GLU A 192 -47.37 32.73 32.74
C GLU A 192 -46.67 32.67 34.09
N ARG A 193 -47.32 33.32 35.07
CA ARG A 193 -47.09 33.16 36.50
C ARG A 193 -48.17 32.19 37.00
N SER A 194 -47.80 31.06 37.57
CA SER A 194 -48.59 30.44 38.64
C SER A 194 -47.68 29.64 39.57
N LYS A 195 -47.62 30.12 40.81
CA LYS A 195 -47.09 29.52 42.05
C LYS A 195 -48.09 28.47 42.59
N PRO A 196 -47.85 27.69 43.67
CA PRO A 196 -46.93 27.91 44.81
C PRO A 196 -45.75 26.95 44.94
#